data_AF-A0A381YIG1-F1
#
_entry.id   AF-A0A381YIG1-F1
#
_cell.length_a   1.000
_cell.length_b   1.000
_cell.length_c   1.000
_cell.angle_alpha   90.00
_cell.angle_beta   90.00
_cell.angle_gamma   90.00
#
_symmetry.space_group_name_H-M   'P 1'
#
loop_
_entity.id
_entity.type
_entity.pdbx_description
1 polymer ?
#
loop_
_entity_poly.entity_id
_entity_poly.type
_entity_poly.pdbx_seq_one_letter_code
_entity_poly.pdbx_strand_id
1 'polypeptide(L)'
;VKDDSISSVHLCDYQGIPSVMRVDKPLAGYLDLDRAGEFDLLYCIQPHGFSPEPLYSDPGEGILICRFLEGEVLTPTDLGTRGKIVELGKILGSIHRLHLPDFKTRFVNQIRHYEKELKNDADGSLLKRG
;
A
#
# COMPACT_ATOMS: atom_id res chain seq x y z
N VAL A 1 15.21 0.90 -7.51
CA VAL A 1 14.71 0.12 -6.36
C VAL A 1 14.34 1.10 -5.27
N LYS A 2 13.12 1.03 -4.74
CA LYS A 2 12.72 1.73 -3.51
C LYS A 2 12.64 0.68 -2.41
N ASP A 3 13.24 0.98 -1.26
CA ASP A 3 13.38 0.01 -0.18
C ASP A 3 12.98 0.66 1.14
N ASP A 4 12.02 0.07 1.84
CA ASP A 4 11.57 0.53 3.17
C ASP A 4 11.53 -0.64 4.17
N SER A 5 11.08 -0.39 5.40
CA SER A 5 11.07 -1.41 6.46
C SER A 5 10.07 -2.55 6.24
N ILE A 6 9.09 -2.36 5.37
CA ILE A 6 7.98 -3.31 5.16
C ILE A 6 8.16 -4.08 3.85
N SER A 7 8.74 -3.44 2.82
CA SER A 7 8.87 -4.04 1.51
C SER A 7 10.02 -3.45 0.69
N SER A 8 10.40 -4.19 -0.35
CA SER A 8 11.26 -3.71 -1.43
C SER A 8 10.47 -3.63 -2.73
N VAL A 9 10.75 -2.63 -3.55
CA VAL A 9 10.01 -2.30 -4.76
C VAL A 9 10.97 -2.18 -5.94
N HIS A 10 10.72 -2.97 -6.98
CA HIS A 10 11.58 -3.14 -8.14
C HIS A 10 10.81 -2.85 -9.42
N LEU A 11 11.46 -2.22 -10.40
CA LEU A 11 10.93 -2.17 -11.76
C LEU A 11 11.18 -3.51 -12.42
N CYS A 12 10.18 -4.03 -13.12
CA CYS A 12 10.28 -5.27 -13.88
C CYS A 12 9.50 -5.17 -15.18
N ASP A 13 9.78 -6.09 -16.10
CA ASP A 13 8.87 -6.44 -17.18
C ASP A 13 8.04 -7.64 -16.72
N TYR A 14 6.72 -7.50 -16.72
CA TYR A 14 5.80 -8.60 -16.45
C TYR A 14 4.99 -8.88 -17.72
N GLN A 15 5.35 -9.94 -18.43
CA GLN A 15 4.69 -10.36 -19.66
C GLN A 15 4.65 -9.25 -20.75
N GLY A 16 5.74 -8.48 -20.90
CA GLY A 16 5.82 -7.36 -21.83
C GLY A 16 5.17 -6.07 -21.33
N ILE A 17 4.72 -6.03 -20.07
CA ILE A 17 4.13 -4.85 -19.44
C ILE A 17 5.17 -4.23 -18.48
N PRO A 18 5.57 -2.96 -18.68
CA PRO A 18 6.33 -2.22 -17.68
C PRO A 18 5.59 -2.19 -16.36
N SER A 19 6.23 -2.75 -15.33
CA SER A 19 5.59 -3.11 -14.08
C SER A 19 6.47 -2.78 -12.89
N VAL A 20 5.84 -2.78 -11.72
CA VAL A 20 6.50 -2.66 -10.43
C VAL A 20 6.15 -3.90 -9.61
N MET A 21 7.18 -4.57 -9.11
CA MET A 21 7.07 -5.70 -8.19
C MET A 21 7.41 -5.24 -6.77
N ARG A 22 6.46 -5.37 -5.85
CA ARG A 22 6.65 -5.29 -4.40
C ARG A 22 6.93 -6.69 -3.86
N VAL A 23 7.93 -6.81 -3.01
CA VAL A 23 8.25 -8.02 -2.24
C VAL A 23 8.29 -7.64 -0.76
N ASP A 24 7.53 -8.36 0.07
CA ASP A 24 7.51 -8.12 1.51
C ASP A 24 8.82 -8.46 2.21
N LYS A 25 9.08 -7.72 3.29
CA LYS A 25 10.09 -8.01 4.29
C LYS A 25 9.45 -8.69 5.51
N PRO A 26 10.23 -9.32 6.40
CA PRO A 26 9.70 -10.04 7.56
C PRO A 26 8.73 -9.23 8.42
N LEU A 27 8.95 -7.91 8.54
CA LEU A 27 8.08 -7.02 9.31
C LEU A 27 6.64 -6.98 8.80
N ALA A 28 6.40 -7.17 7.49
CA ALA A 28 5.04 -7.23 6.93
C ALA A 28 4.25 -8.42 7.48
N GLY A 29 4.89 -9.59 7.57
CA GLY A 29 4.28 -10.78 8.17
C GLY A 29 4.11 -10.66 9.68
N TYR A 30 5.06 -10.03 10.37
CA TYR A 30 4.94 -9.75 11.80
C TYR A 30 3.74 -8.85 12.13
N LEU A 31 3.48 -7.85 11.28
CA LEU A 31 2.34 -6.95 11.39
C LEU A 31 1.02 -7.55 10.91
N ASP A 32 1.01 -8.80 10.44
CA ASP A 32 -0.16 -9.50 9.90
C ASP A 32 -0.91 -8.65 8.85
N LEU A 33 -0.15 -8.03 7.94
CA LEU A 33 -0.72 -7.19 6.90
C LEU A 33 -1.59 -8.03 5.95
N ASP A 34 -2.83 -7.61 5.74
CA ASP A 34 -3.79 -8.34 4.91
C ASP A 34 -3.52 -8.11 3.42
N ARG A 35 -2.52 -8.81 2.88
CA ARG A 35 -2.09 -8.67 1.48
C ARG A 35 -3.12 -9.13 0.46
N ALA A 36 -3.94 -10.11 0.80
CA ALA A 36 -5.08 -10.49 -0.03
C ALA A 36 -6.09 -9.33 -0.11
N GLY A 37 -6.37 -8.67 1.02
CA GLY A 37 -7.29 -7.55 1.09
C GLY A 37 -6.76 -6.30 0.41
N GLU A 38 -5.45 -6.08 0.47
CA GLU A 38 -4.77 -5.05 -0.32
C GLU A 38 -5.04 -5.27 -1.82
N PHE A 39 -4.83 -6.48 -2.34
CA PHE A 39 -5.08 -6.77 -3.75
C PHE A 39 -6.55 -6.57 -4.15
N ASP A 40 -7.49 -7.08 -3.33
CA ASP A 40 -8.93 -6.89 -3.56
C ASP A 40 -9.29 -5.40 -3.63
N LEU A 41 -8.78 -4.61 -2.68
CA LEU A 41 -9.02 -3.17 -2.63
C LEU A 41 -8.45 -2.46 -3.85
N LEU A 42 -7.21 -2.76 -4.22
CA LEU A 42 -6.56 -2.19 -5.41
C LEU A 42 -7.37 -2.50 -6.66
N TYR A 43 -7.87 -3.73 -6.82
CA TYR A 43 -8.71 -4.14 -7.94
C TYR A 43 -10.04 -3.38 -7.94
N CYS A 44 -10.69 -3.21 -6.78
CA CYS A 44 -11.96 -2.47 -6.67
C CYS A 44 -11.84 -0.98 -7.00
N ILE A 45 -10.74 -0.32 -6.64
CA ILE A 45 -10.57 1.13 -6.89
C ILE A 45 -9.93 1.44 -8.24
N GLN A 46 -9.42 0.44 -8.95
CA GLN A 46 -8.76 0.60 -10.25
C GLN A 46 -9.69 1.21 -11.32
N PRO A 47 -10.95 0.76 -11.50
CA PRO A 47 -11.86 1.34 -12.49
C PRO A 47 -12.18 2.82 -12.23
N HIS A 48 -11.94 3.30 -11.01
CA HIS A 48 -12.12 4.70 -10.62
C HIS A 48 -10.85 5.55 -10.82
N GLY A 49 -9.74 4.95 -11.27
CA GLY A 49 -8.46 5.62 -11.50
C GLY A 49 -7.67 5.93 -10.24
N PHE A 50 -7.97 5.26 -9.11
CA PHE A 50 -7.29 5.50 -7.82
C PHE A 50 -6.23 4.45 -7.47
N SER A 51 -5.96 3.50 -8.35
CA SER A 51 -4.85 2.57 -8.24
C SER A 51 -4.23 2.30 -9.62
N PRO A 52 -2.92 1.97 -9.67
CA PRO A 52 -2.37 1.28 -10.83
C PRO A 52 -3.07 -0.05 -11.03
N GLU A 53 -3.07 -0.56 -12.27
CA GLU A 53 -3.62 -1.87 -12.57
C GLU A 53 -2.87 -2.98 -11.81
N PRO A 54 -3.54 -3.74 -10.93
CA PRO A 54 -2.93 -4.90 -10.29
C PRO A 54 -2.87 -6.06 -11.30
N LEU A 55 -1.67 -6.55 -11.59
CA LEU A 55 -1.41 -7.55 -12.63
C LEU A 55 -1.26 -8.96 -12.06
N TYR A 56 -0.71 -9.07 -10.86
CA TYR A 56 -0.49 -10.35 -10.17
C TYR A 56 -0.32 -10.13 -8.66
N SER A 57 -0.68 -11.14 -7.88
CA SER A 57 -0.41 -11.18 -6.44
C SER A 57 -0.18 -12.61 -5.98
N ASP A 58 0.81 -12.77 -5.10
CA ASP A 58 1.00 -13.94 -4.26
C ASP A 58 1.13 -13.47 -2.81
N PRO A 59 0.03 -13.41 -2.05
CA PRO A 59 0.06 -13.02 -0.65
C PRO A 59 0.91 -13.94 0.23
N GLY A 60 1.07 -15.22 -0.13
CA GLY A 60 1.85 -16.19 0.63
C GLY A 60 3.36 -15.89 0.56
N GLU A 61 3.81 -15.46 -0.63
CA GLU A 61 5.19 -15.02 -0.85
C GLU A 61 5.36 -13.49 -0.68
N GLY A 62 4.29 -12.78 -0.30
CA GLY A 62 4.30 -11.32 -0.10
C GLY A 62 4.58 -10.52 -1.38
N ILE A 63 4.23 -11.09 -2.54
CA ILE A 63 4.47 -10.50 -3.87
C ILE A 63 3.23 -9.77 -4.35
N LEU A 64 3.42 -8.55 -4.85
CA LEU A 64 2.40 -7.80 -5.61
C LEU A 64 3.06 -7.21 -6.86
N ILE A 65 2.46 -7.43 -8.03
CA ILE A 65 2.89 -6.80 -9.29
C ILE A 65 1.76 -5.91 -9.80
N CYS A 66 2.09 -4.64 -10.02
CA CYS A 66 1.18 -3.66 -10.62
C CYS A 66 1.81 -3.04 -11.87
N ARG A 67 0.99 -2.54 -12.79
CA ARG A 67 1.45 -1.74 -13.92
C ARG A 67 2.22 -0.52 -13.41
N PHE A 68 3.39 -0.26 -14.01
CA PHE A 68 4.17 0.93 -13.73
C PHE A 68 3.43 2.17 -14.25
N LEU A 69 3.34 3.20 -13.41
CA LEU A 69 2.84 4.51 -13.78
C LEU A 69 4.03 5.46 -13.82
N GLU A 70 4.30 6.00 -15.01
CA GLU A 70 5.28 7.06 -15.17
C GLU A 70 4.74 8.36 -14.54
N GLY A 71 5.55 9.00 -13.71
CA GLY A 71 5.18 10.23 -13.04
C GLY A 71 6.17 10.64 -11.97
N GLU A 72 6.00 11.85 -11.46
CA GLU A 72 6.83 12.41 -10.40
C GLU A 72 6.11 12.29 -9.05
N VAL A 73 6.85 11.87 -8.02
CA VAL A 73 6.34 11.77 -6.66
C VAL A 73 6.35 13.16 -6.02
N LEU A 74 5.20 13.59 -5.50
CA LEU A 74 5.12 14.82 -4.72
C LEU A 74 5.95 14.69 -3.43
N THR A 75 6.80 15.67 -3.19
CA THR A 75 7.57 15.81 -1.95
C THR A 75 6.86 16.76 -0.97
N PRO A 76 7.21 16.77 0.33
CA PRO A 76 6.66 17.75 1.27
C PRO A 76 6.84 19.20 0.82
N THR A 77 7.94 19.51 0.12
CA THR A 77 8.20 20.85 -0.44
C THR A 77 7.23 21.21 -1.57
N ASP A 78 6.73 20.23 -2.33
CA ASP A 78 5.71 20.46 -3.37
C ASP A 78 4.37 20.89 -2.78
N LEU A 79 4.05 20.45 -1.57
CA LEU A 79 2.80 20.77 -0.88
C LEU A 79 2.77 22.19 -0.30
N GLY A 80 3.83 22.99 -0.48
CA GLY A 80 3.86 24.40 -0.05
C GLY A 80 2.94 25.33 -0.84
N THR A 81 2.38 24.88 -1.97
CA THR A 81 1.48 25.69 -2.81
C THR A 81 0.01 25.39 -2.52
N ARG A 82 -0.80 26.44 -2.32
CA ARG A 82 -2.25 26.31 -2.09
C ARG A 82 -2.95 25.47 -3.17
N GLY A 83 -2.53 25.60 -4.43
CA GLY A 83 -3.09 24.85 -5.56
C GLY A 83 -2.99 23.34 -5.37
N LYS A 84 -1.79 22.83 -5.10
CA LYS A 84 -1.53 21.40 -4.89
C LYS A 84 -2.30 20.84 -3.67
N ILE A 85 -2.40 21.60 -2.58
CA ILE A 85 -3.20 21.21 -1.40
C ILE A 85 -4.70 21.07 -1.77
N VAL A 86 -5.25 22.05 -2.50
CA VAL A 86 -6.66 22.02 -2.91
C VAL A 86 -6.94 20.83 -3.81
N GLU A 87 -6.05 20.53 -4.74
CA GLU A 87 -6.15 19.37 -5.63
C GLU A 87 -6.09 18.05 -4.85
N LEU A 88 -5.13 17.90 -3.94
CA LEU A 88 -5.03 16.74 -3.06
C LEU A 88 -6.32 16.53 -2.25
N GLY A 89 -6.89 17.61 -1.72
CA GLY A 89 -8.16 17.56 -0.99
C GLY A 89 -9.34 17.10 -1.85
N LYS A 90 -9.39 17.49 -3.13
CA LYS A 90 -10.42 17.02 -4.07
C LYS A 90 -10.28 15.53 -4.40
N ILE A 91 -9.05 15.07 -4.60
CA ILE A 91 -8.73 13.66 -4.86
C ILE A 91 -9.12 12.82 -3.64
N LEU A 92 -8.67 13.21 -2.45
CA LEU A 92 -8.98 12.52 -1.20
C LEU A 92 -10.50 12.46 -0.95
N GLY A 93 -11.20 13.57 -1.14
CA GLY A 93 -12.65 13.61 -1.02
C GLY A 93 -13.36 12.69 -2.02
N SER A 94 -12.77 12.46 -3.21
CA SER A 94 -13.33 11.55 -4.21
C SER A 94 -13.13 10.09 -3.80
N ILE A 95 -11.97 9.74 -3.26
CA ILE A 95 -11.70 8.41 -2.69
C ILE A 95 -12.68 8.10 -1.55
N HIS A 96 -12.89 9.05 -0.62
CA HIS A 96 -13.80 8.86 0.52
C HIS A 96 -15.28 8.69 0.14
N ARG A 97 -15.69 9.07 -1.07
CA ARG A 97 -17.07 8.91 -1.56
C ARG A 97 -17.28 7.63 -2.37
N LEU A 98 -16.24 6.82 -2.58
CA LEU A 98 -16.38 5.54 -3.27
C LEU A 98 -17.25 4.59 -2.44
N HIS A 99 -18.18 3.93 -3.12
CA HIS A 99 -18.97 2.85 -2.54
C HIS A 99 -18.25 1.54 -2.85
N LEU A 100 -17.46 1.07 -1.89
CA LEU A 100 -16.67 -0.16 -2.01
C LEU A 100 -17.32 -1.28 -1.19
N PRO A 101 -16.98 -2.56 -1.47
CA PRO A 101 -17.28 -3.67 -0.57
C PRO A 101 -16.85 -3.38 0.88
N ASP A 102 -17.48 -4.02 1.86
CA ASP A 102 -17.14 -3.78 3.26
C ASP A 102 -15.79 -4.42 3.64
N PHE A 103 -14.76 -3.58 3.75
CA PHE A 103 -13.44 -3.96 4.24
C PHE A 103 -13.24 -3.67 5.74
N LYS A 104 -14.25 -3.12 6.44
CA LYS A 104 -14.09 -2.60 7.82
C LYS A 104 -13.64 -3.67 8.82
N THR A 105 -14.17 -4.88 8.70
CA THR A 105 -13.81 -6.00 9.58
C THR A 105 -12.33 -6.36 9.47
N ARG A 106 -11.79 -6.39 8.24
CA ARG A 106 -10.37 -6.65 7.94
C ARG A 106 -9.46 -5.57 8.52
N PHE A 107 -9.86 -4.30 8.40
CA PHE A 107 -9.13 -3.18 8.99
C PHE A 107 -9.11 -3.21 10.52
N VAL A 108 -10.26 -3.43 11.16
CA VAL A 108 -10.35 -3.48 12.64
C VAL A 108 -9.50 -4.61 13.22
N ASN A 109 -9.47 -5.77 12.56
CA ASN A 109 -8.65 -6.89 13.00
C ASN A 109 -7.15 -6.56 12.94
N GLN A 110 -6.68 -5.92 11.86
CA GLN A 110 -5.29 -5.48 11.73
C GLN A 110 -4.90 -4.46 12.82
N ILE A 111 -5.77 -3.48 13.12
CA ILE A 111 -5.50 -2.51 14.19
C ILE A 111 -5.39 -3.19 15.57
N ARG A 112 -6.26 -4.17 15.86
CA ARG A 112 -6.19 -4.93 17.11
C ARG A 112 -4.92 -5.77 17.21
N HIS A 113 -4.51 -6.40 16.11
CA HIS A 113 -3.24 -7.13 16.05
C HIS A 113 -2.07 -6.20 16.32
N TYR A 114 -2.00 -5.07 15.61
CA TYR A 114 -0.95 -4.08 15.82
C TYR A 114 -0.92 -3.55 17.27
N GLU A 115 -2.07 -3.25 17.87
CA GLU A 115 -2.16 -2.86 19.28
C GLU A 115 -1.58 -3.93 20.22
N LYS A 116 -1.87 -5.20 19.96
CA LYS A 116 -1.31 -6.32 20.74
C LYS A 116 0.21 -6.40 20.58
N GLU A 117 0.72 -6.27 19.37
CA GLU A 117 2.16 -6.30 19.12
C GLU A 117 2.88 -5.13 19.79
N LEU A 118 2.30 -3.92 19.78
CA LEU A 118 2.84 -2.77 20.52
C LEU A 118 2.88 -3.00 22.04
N LYS A 119 1.84 -3.62 22.62
CA LYS A 119 1.83 -3.94 24.06
C LYS A 119 2.91 -4.95 24.46
N ASN A 120 3.32 -5.80 23.52
CA ASN A 120 4.34 -6.82 23.72
C ASN A 120 5.76 -6.35 23.35
N ASP A 121 5.92 -5.12 22.84
CA ASP A 121 7.21 -4.54 22.44
C ASP A 121 7.75 -3.58 23.51
N ALA A 122 8.08 -4.14 24.68
CA ALA A 122 8.57 -3.38 25.84
C ALA A 122 9.83 -2.52 25.54
N ASP A 123 10.62 -2.93 24.54
CA ASP A 123 11.90 -2.29 24.19
C ASP A 123 11.83 -1.41 22.93
N GLY A 124 10.64 -1.20 22.34
CA GLY A 124 10.48 -0.39 21.12
C GLY A 124 11.23 -0.96 19.90
N SER A 125 11.44 -2.28 19.89
CA SER A 125 12.24 -3.02 18.93
C SER A 125 11.47 -3.45 17.69
N LEU A 126 10.14 -3.31 17.68
CA LEU A 126 9.24 -3.88 16.67
C LEU A 126 9.62 -3.45 15.25
N LEU A 127 9.98 -2.17 15.06
CA LEU A 127 10.42 -1.64 13.75
C LEU A 127 11.83 -2.10 13.33
N LYS A 128 12.59 -2.71 14.24
CA LYS A 128 13.93 -3.28 13.98
C LYS A 128 13.87 -4.77 13.59
N ARG A 129 12.68 -5.38 13.55
CA ARG A 129 12.49 -6.80 13.24
C ARG A 129 12.35 -7.08 11.73
N GLY A 130 12.54 -6.06 10.88
CA GLY A 130 12.50 -6.13 9.42
C GLY A 130 13.88 -6.11 8.78
#